data_AF-A0A9E4ZBA5-F1
#
_entry.id   AF-A0A9E4ZBA5-F1
#
_cell.length_a   1.000
_cell.length_b   1.000
_cell.length_c   1.000
_cell.angle_alpha   90.00
_cell.angle_beta   90.00
_cell.angle_gamma   90.00
#
_symmetry.space_group_name_H-M   'P 1'
#
loop_
_entity.id
_entity.type
_entity.pdbx_description
1 polymer ?
#
loop_
_entity_poly.entity_id
_entity_poly.type
_entity_poly.pdbx_seq_one_letter_code
_entity_poly.pdbx_strand_id
1 'polypeptide(L)'
;DLSGTGLRELIRRVLAETSIDRLRVSSLQAQEITPELLELWEDPRLCPHFHIPLQSGSDTILRSMRRRYDTARFAETVELVRTVVPDAGITTDVIVGFPGEGVRQFAESYSFAMSMGFSNLHVFPYSIRPGTSAAHLERQVADAQKKERTGEMLELAAAAAEKFRLRALGQTRPVLWEPANGRGPVGVWSGLTDNYLRVQTRNRRDLGNVITGARLVSLDEDWVAAEVV
;
A
#
# COMPACT_ATOMS: atom_id res chain seq x y z
N ASP A 1 -16.05 -14.30 -17.70
CA ASP A 1 -15.17 -15.05 -16.78
C ASP A 1 -14.63 -16.31 -17.42
N LEU A 2 -13.35 -16.59 -17.17
CA LEU A 2 -12.70 -17.85 -17.55
C LEU A 2 -13.15 -18.91 -16.54
N SER A 3 -13.86 -19.95 -16.98
CA SER A 3 -14.39 -20.98 -16.09
C SER A 3 -13.26 -21.75 -15.40
N GLY A 4 -13.29 -21.81 -14.06
CA GLY A 4 -12.32 -22.56 -13.26
C GLY A 4 -10.98 -21.84 -13.01
N THR A 5 -10.82 -20.59 -13.45
CA THR A 5 -9.57 -19.84 -13.29
C THR A 5 -9.70 -18.81 -12.16
N GLY A 6 -9.06 -19.09 -11.02
CA GLY A 6 -8.89 -18.12 -9.93
C GLY A 6 -7.70 -17.18 -10.17
N LEU A 7 -7.53 -16.18 -9.28
CA LEU A 7 -6.44 -15.20 -9.37
C LEU A 7 -5.05 -15.86 -9.43
N ARG A 8 -4.79 -16.87 -8.59
CA ARG A 8 -3.52 -17.61 -8.58
C ARG A 8 -3.18 -18.19 -9.95
N GLU A 9 -4.16 -18.83 -10.59
CA GLU A 9 -3.99 -19.46 -11.90
C GLU A 9 -3.78 -18.40 -13.00
N LEU A 10 -4.49 -17.28 -12.93
CA LEU A 10 -4.26 -16.15 -13.84
C LEU A 10 -2.82 -15.64 -13.74
N ILE A 11 -2.32 -15.38 -12.53
CA ILE A 11 -0.94 -14.90 -12.33
C ILE A 11 0.06 -15.93 -12.85
N ARG A 12 -0.13 -17.22 -12.51
CA ARG A 12 0.74 -18.31 -12.98
C ARG A 12 0.83 -18.36 -14.51
N ARG A 13 -0.30 -18.18 -15.19
CA ARG A 13 -0.35 -18.14 -16.66
C ARG A 13 0.32 -16.90 -17.23
N VAL A 14 0.11 -15.72 -16.65
CA VAL A 14 0.83 -14.49 -17.06
C VAL A 14 2.34 -14.69 -16.94
N LEU A 15 2.80 -15.25 -15.83
CA LEU A 15 4.22 -15.54 -15.63
C LEU A 15 4.76 -16.57 -16.64
N ALA A 16 4.01 -17.62 -16.96
CA ALA A 16 4.45 -18.67 -17.88
C ALA A 16 4.35 -18.28 -19.37
N GLU A 17 3.35 -17.50 -19.75
CA GLU A 17 2.97 -17.25 -21.15
C GLU A 17 3.41 -15.86 -21.65
N THR A 18 3.99 -15.01 -20.80
CA THR A 18 4.43 -13.66 -21.17
C THR A 18 5.85 -13.34 -20.69
N SER A 19 6.49 -12.38 -21.36
CA SER A 19 7.83 -11.88 -21.04
C SER A 19 7.81 -10.53 -20.32
N ILE A 20 6.72 -10.19 -19.62
CA ILE A 20 6.62 -8.92 -18.88
C ILE A 20 7.66 -8.91 -17.76
N ASP A 21 8.49 -7.87 -17.66
CA ASP A 21 9.58 -7.81 -16.67
C ASP A 21 9.12 -7.52 -15.24
N ARG A 22 7.94 -6.91 -15.09
CA ARG A 22 7.42 -6.47 -13.79
C ARG A 22 5.89 -6.60 -13.75
N LEU A 23 5.42 -7.36 -12.76
CA LEU A 23 4.00 -7.58 -12.49
C LEU A 23 3.68 -7.12 -11.06
N ARG A 24 2.81 -6.12 -10.94
CA ARG A 24 2.25 -5.72 -9.65
C ARG A 24 0.81 -6.21 -9.56
N VAL A 25 0.54 -7.01 -8.55
CA VAL A 25 -0.82 -7.41 -8.19
C VAL A 25 -1.31 -6.47 -7.09
N SER A 26 -2.30 -5.64 -7.40
CA SER A 26 -2.88 -4.67 -6.45
C SER A 26 -4.31 -5.02 -6.06
N SER A 27 -4.76 -4.45 -4.94
CA SER A 27 -6.15 -4.52 -4.46
C SER A 27 -6.62 -5.91 -4.06
N LEU A 28 -5.79 -6.60 -3.28
CA LEU A 28 -6.11 -7.91 -2.71
C LEU A 28 -6.87 -7.73 -1.41
N GLN A 29 -7.98 -8.44 -1.24
CA GLN A 29 -8.61 -8.55 0.07
C GLN A 29 -7.77 -9.46 0.97
N ALA A 30 -7.81 -9.21 2.29
CA ALA A 30 -7.04 -10.01 3.24
C ALA A 30 -7.31 -11.52 3.10
N GLN A 31 -8.57 -11.92 2.89
CA GLN A 31 -8.95 -13.33 2.70
C GLN A 31 -8.45 -13.98 1.41
N GLU A 32 -8.04 -13.20 0.40
CA GLU A 32 -7.52 -13.72 -0.87
C GLU A 32 -6.02 -14.05 -0.78
N ILE A 33 -5.34 -13.55 0.25
CA ILE A 33 -3.91 -13.77 0.48
C ILE A 33 -3.75 -15.06 1.27
N THR A 34 -3.42 -16.13 0.55
CA THR A 34 -3.15 -17.45 1.11
C THR A 34 -1.68 -17.83 0.92
N PRO A 35 -1.14 -18.79 1.68
CA PRO A 35 0.22 -19.29 1.46
C PRO A 35 0.46 -19.69 0.01
N GLU A 36 -0.51 -20.37 -0.60
CA GLU A 36 -0.43 -20.87 -1.98
C GLU A 36 -0.38 -19.75 -3.01
N LEU A 37 -1.03 -18.60 -2.74
CA LEU A 37 -0.91 -17.42 -3.59
C LEU A 37 0.48 -16.79 -3.44
N LEU A 38 0.98 -16.70 -2.21
CA LEU A 38 2.26 -16.06 -1.90
C LEU A 38 3.47 -16.86 -2.41
N GLU A 39 3.35 -18.19 -2.59
CA GLU A 39 4.37 -19.01 -3.29
C GLU A 39 4.75 -18.42 -4.66
N LEU A 40 3.83 -17.73 -5.35
CA LEU A 40 4.14 -17.13 -6.64
C LEU A 40 5.21 -16.03 -6.55
N TRP A 41 5.38 -15.39 -5.39
CA TRP A 41 6.38 -14.33 -5.17
C TRP A 41 7.84 -14.84 -5.12
N GLU A 42 8.07 -16.14 -5.31
CA GLU A 42 9.39 -16.66 -5.69
C GLU A 42 9.84 -16.12 -7.07
N ASP A 43 8.90 -15.78 -7.97
CA ASP A 43 9.22 -15.16 -9.26
C ASP A 43 9.56 -13.66 -9.05
N PRO A 44 10.79 -13.21 -9.39
CA PRO A 44 11.24 -11.85 -9.11
C PRO A 44 10.51 -10.77 -9.91
N ARG A 45 9.71 -11.15 -10.91
CA ARG A 45 8.86 -10.21 -11.64
C ARG A 45 7.68 -9.74 -10.80
N LEU A 46 7.25 -10.51 -9.80
CA LEU A 46 6.17 -10.11 -8.90
C LEU A 46 6.69 -9.08 -7.89
N CYS A 47 6.16 -7.87 -7.97
CA CYS A 47 6.52 -6.80 -7.06
C CYS A 47 6.20 -7.18 -5.61
N PRO A 48 7.15 -7.10 -4.65
CA PRO A 48 6.91 -7.27 -3.22
C PRO A 48 6.20 -6.04 -2.65
N HIS A 49 4.99 -5.78 -3.14
CA HIS A 49 4.12 -4.70 -2.69
C HIS A 49 2.67 -5.19 -2.68
N PHE A 50 2.04 -5.07 -1.52
CA PHE A 50 0.66 -5.52 -1.28
C PHE A 50 -0.19 -4.34 -0.86
N HIS A 51 -1.24 -4.07 -1.63
CA HIS A 51 -2.28 -3.14 -1.20
C HIS A 51 -3.44 -3.95 -0.60
N ILE A 52 -3.60 -3.87 0.72
CA ILE A 52 -4.58 -4.64 1.50
C ILE A 52 -5.51 -3.64 2.19
N PRO A 53 -6.77 -3.50 1.76
CA PRO A 53 -7.67 -2.48 2.30
C PRO A 53 -8.15 -2.84 3.71
N LEU A 54 -7.63 -2.18 4.74
CA LEU A 54 -8.08 -2.32 6.14
C LEU A 54 -9.46 -1.71 6.36
N GLN A 55 -9.67 -0.49 5.86
CA GLN A 55 -10.87 0.36 6.01
C GLN A 55 -11.07 0.92 7.42
N SER A 56 -10.95 0.11 8.47
CA SER A 56 -10.97 0.55 9.87
C SER A 56 -10.21 -0.45 10.74
N GLY A 57 -9.52 0.01 11.78
CA GLY A 57 -8.90 -0.87 12.78
C GLY A 57 -9.79 -1.12 14.01
N SER A 58 -11.10 -0.88 13.91
CA SER A 58 -12.08 -1.25 14.93
C SER A 58 -13.02 -2.31 14.39
N ASP A 59 -13.07 -3.48 15.04
CA ASP A 59 -13.97 -4.56 14.64
C ASP A 59 -15.45 -4.14 14.67
N THR A 60 -15.81 -3.18 15.53
CA THR A 60 -17.17 -2.63 15.59
C THR A 60 -17.52 -1.88 14.30
N ILE A 61 -16.58 -1.08 13.80
CA ILE A 61 -16.76 -0.34 12.55
C ILE A 61 -16.63 -1.27 11.34
N LEU A 62 -15.70 -2.21 11.34
CA LEU A 62 -15.57 -3.23 10.28
C LEU A 62 -16.87 -4.03 10.10
N ARG A 63 -17.48 -4.50 11.19
CA ARG A 63 -18.80 -5.15 11.15
C ARG A 63 -19.89 -4.24 10.59
N SER A 64 -19.89 -2.95 10.97
CA SER A 64 -20.85 -1.97 10.47
C SER A 64 -20.66 -1.66 8.98
N MET A 65 -19.42 -1.74 8.49
CA MET A 65 -19.05 -1.70 7.06
C MET A 65 -19.33 -3.03 6.33
N ARG A 66 -19.87 -4.05 7.00
CA ARG A 66 -20.13 -5.40 6.48
C ARG A 66 -18.88 -6.12 5.98
N ARG A 67 -17.71 -5.84 6.58
CA ARG A 67 -16.49 -6.61 6.30
C ARG A 67 -16.62 -8.01 6.90
N ARG A 68 -16.09 -9.00 6.17
CA ARG A 68 -16.10 -10.43 6.54
C ARG A 68 -14.79 -10.86 7.22
N TYR A 69 -14.03 -9.90 7.73
CA TYR A 69 -12.78 -10.08 8.48
C TYR A 69 -12.78 -9.11 9.66
N ASP A 70 -11.97 -9.41 10.66
CA ASP A 70 -11.67 -8.56 11.80
C ASP A 70 -10.18 -8.16 11.79
N THR A 71 -9.79 -7.36 12.78
CA THR A 71 -8.40 -6.90 12.95
C THR A 71 -7.41 -8.05 13.18
N ALA A 72 -7.82 -9.11 13.88
CA ALA A 72 -6.98 -10.28 14.10
C ALA A 72 -6.65 -11.00 12.78
N ARG A 73 -7.66 -11.28 11.96
CA ARG A 73 -7.47 -11.90 10.64
C ARG A 73 -6.64 -11.03 9.69
N PHE A 74 -6.83 -9.71 9.76
CA PHE A 74 -6.01 -8.78 8.99
C PHE A 74 -4.53 -8.84 9.43
N ALA A 75 -4.27 -8.85 10.73
CA ALA A 75 -2.91 -8.93 11.27
C ALA A 75 -2.22 -10.27 10.91
N GLU A 76 -2.94 -11.39 11.00
CA GLU A 76 -2.45 -12.70 10.51
C GLU A 76 -2.02 -12.64 9.05
N THR A 77 -2.80 -11.95 8.22
CA THR A 77 -2.52 -11.82 6.79
C THR A 77 -1.25 -10.98 6.55
N VAL A 78 -1.12 -9.86 7.26
CA VAL A 78 0.08 -9.01 7.20
C VAL A 78 1.33 -9.77 7.63
N GLU A 79 1.23 -10.57 8.71
CA GLU A 79 2.34 -11.38 9.20
C GLU A 79 2.73 -12.48 8.23
N LEU A 80 1.75 -13.15 7.62
CA LEU A 80 1.97 -14.14 6.58
C LEU A 80 2.73 -13.53 5.39
N VAL A 81 2.30 -12.36 4.91
CA VAL A 81 2.98 -11.65 3.82
C VAL A 81 4.43 -11.35 4.19
N ARG A 82 4.70 -10.85 5.40
CA ARG A 82 6.06 -10.54 5.85
C ARG A 82 6.94 -11.77 6.02
N THR A 83 6.35 -12.89 6.42
CA THR A 83 7.08 -14.14 6.58
C THR A 83 7.54 -14.69 5.23
N VAL A 84 6.66 -14.65 4.22
CA VAL A 84 6.96 -15.19 2.88
C VAL A 84 7.70 -14.18 2.00
N VAL A 85 7.44 -12.87 2.18
CA VAL A 85 8.02 -11.77 1.40
C VAL A 85 8.58 -10.69 2.35
N PRO A 86 9.79 -10.89 2.91
CA PRO A 86 10.34 -10.07 4.01
C PRO A 86 10.50 -8.57 3.75
N ASP A 87 10.57 -8.16 2.48
CA ASP A 87 10.72 -6.75 2.07
C ASP A 87 9.42 -6.11 1.56
N ALA A 88 8.29 -6.77 1.78
CA ALA A 88 6.99 -6.34 1.28
C ALA A 88 6.61 -4.93 1.75
N GLY A 89 6.39 -4.03 0.78
CA GLY A 89 5.68 -2.77 1.03
C GLY A 89 4.18 -3.04 1.19
N ILE A 90 3.64 -2.89 2.39
CA ILE A 90 2.20 -3.08 2.63
C ILE A 90 1.52 -1.73 2.75
N THR A 91 0.61 -1.44 1.83
CA THR A 91 -0.22 -0.23 1.84
C THR A 91 -1.67 -0.56 2.14
N THR A 92 -2.41 0.41 2.67
CA THR A 92 -3.82 0.23 3.02
C THR A 92 -4.62 1.52 2.80
N ASP A 93 -5.94 1.38 2.76
CA ASP A 93 -6.88 2.48 2.89
C ASP A 93 -7.54 2.45 4.27
N VAL A 94 -7.79 3.62 4.87
CA VAL A 94 -8.55 3.80 6.11
C VAL A 94 -9.62 4.87 5.90
N ILE A 95 -10.85 4.57 6.30
CA ILE A 95 -11.97 5.51 6.30
C ILE A 95 -12.15 6.03 7.72
N VAL A 96 -12.10 7.34 7.88
CA VAL A 96 -12.25 8.02 9.17
C VAL A 96 -13.62 8.69 9.28
N GLY A 97 -14.27 8.57 10.42
CA GLY A 97 -15.56 9.21 10.68
C GLY A 97 -16.75 8.46 10.09
N PHE A 98 -16.64 7.14 9.93
CA PHE A 98 -17.76 6.29 9.52
C PHE A 98 -18.91 6.39 10.54
N PRO A 99 -20.20 6.25 10.14
CA PRO A 99 -21.31 6.34 11.07
C PRO A 99 -21.16 5.37 12.25
N GLY A 100 -21.27 5.89 13.47
CA GLY A 100 -21.03 5.14 14.71
C GLY A 100 -19.58 5.13 15.21
N GLU A 101 -18.63 5.76 14.52
CA GLU A 101 -17.25 5.91 14.99
C GLU A 101 -17.15 6.93 16.13
N GLY A 102 -17.20 6.46 17.37
CA GLY A 102 -16.92 7.24 18.56
C GLY A 102 -15.42 7.40 18.82
N VAL A 103 -15.10 8.09 19.92
CA VAL A 103 -13.70 8.28 20.37
C VAL A 103 -12.98 6.95 20.54
N ARG A 104 -13.65 5.95 21.13
CA ARG A 104 -13.09 4.61 21.34
C ARG A 104 -12.75 3.91 20.02
N GLN A 105 -13.67 3.91 19.04
CA GLN A 105 -13.47 3.21 17.77
C GLN A 105 -12.36 3.86 16.94
N PHE A 106 -12.24 5.19 17.02
CA PHE A 106 -11.12 5.90 16.41
C PHE A 106 -9.79 5.52 17.07
N ALA A 107 -9.72 5.50 18.41
CA ALA A 107 -8.51 5.11 19.14
C ALA A 107 -8.09 3.64 18.86
N GLU A 108 -9.05 2.72 18.75
CA GLU A 108 -8.83 1.35 18.29
C GLU A 108 -8.21 1.34 16.88
N SER A 109 -8.80 2.12 15.96
CA SER A 109 -8.32 2.21 14.57
C SER A 109 -6.90 2.78 14.47
N TYR A 110 -6.62 3.84 15.22
CA TYR A 110 -5.30 4.47 15.26
C TYR A 110 -4.24 3.53 15.81
N SER A 111 -4.52 2.88 16.95
CA SER A 111 -3.59 1.97 17.61
C SER A 111 -3.28 0.75 16.74
N PHE A 112 -4.29 0.20 16.07
CA PHE A 112 -4.12 -0.91 15.14
C PHE A 112 -3.32 -0.48 13.90
N ALA A 113 -3.65 0.64 13.28
CA ALA A 113 -2.90 1.16 12.13
C ALA A 113 -1.42 1.39 12.46
N MET A 114 -1.14 1.91 13.66
CA MET A 114 0.21 2.14 14.16
C MET A 114 0.99 0.83 14.36
N SER A 115 0.37 -0.21 14.92
CA SER A 115 1.04 -1.49 15.18
C SER A 115 1.34 -2.28 13.90
N MET A 116 0.57 -2.05 12.83
CA MET A 116 0.74 -2.78 11.57
C MET A 116 1.98 -2.39 10.79
N GLY A 117 2.56 -1.20 10.97
CA GLY A 117 3.84 -0.83 10.34
C GLY A 117 3.81 -0.78 8.80
N PHE A 118 2.72 -0.24 8.23
CA PHE A 118 2.52 -0.08 6.79
C PHE A 118 3.60 0.78 6.12
N SER A 119 3.82 0.58 4.83
CA SER A 119 4.67 1.45 4.00
C SER A 119 3.97 2.74 3.57
N ASN A 120 2.64 2.73 3.51
CA ASN A 120 1.80 3.91 3.30
C ASN A 120 0.35 3.64 3.74
N LEU A 121 -0.37 4.67 4.17
CA LEU A 121 -1.79 4.60 4.48
C LEU A 121 -2.52 5.73 3.76
N HIS A 122 -3.53 5.42 2.94
CA HIS A 122 -4.43 6.44 2.41
C HIS A 122 -5.58 6.65 3.37
N VAL A 123 -5.76 7.91 3.79
CA VAL A 123 -6.80 8.29 4.75
C VAL A 123 -7.91 9.02 4.01
N PHE A 124 -9.13 8.50 4.10
CA PHE A 124 -10.31 9.10 3.50
C PHE A 124 -11.34 9.46 4.58
N PRO A 125 -11.76 10.73 4.70
CA PRO A 125 -12.90 11.04 5.54
C PRO A 125 -14.17 10.42 4.93
N TYR A 126 -15.02 9.83 5.76
CA TYR A 126 -16.28 9.27 5.32
C TYR A 126 -17.17 10.38 4.73
N SER A 127 -17.60 10.13 3.49
CA SER A 127 -18.55 10.94 2.77
C SER A 127 -19.78 10.09 2.43
N ILE A 128 -20.96 10.62 2.74
CA ILE A 128 -22.23 9.95 2.44
C ILE A 128 -22.38 9.87 0.93
N ARG A 129 -22.58 8.65 0.42
CA ARG A 129 -22.90 8.42 -1.00
C ARG A 129 -24.34 7.94 -1.12
N PRO A 130 -25.21 8.67 -1.87
CA PRO A 130 -26.57 8.23 -2.13
C PRO A 130 -26.62 6.79 -2.68
N GLY A 131 -27.60 5.99 -2.23
CA GLY A 131 -27.79 4.61 -2.66
C GLY A 131 -26.92 3.56 -1.96
N THR A 132 -26.09 3.95 -0.98
CA THR A 132 -25.31 3.01 -0.16
C THR A 132 -26.02 2.66 1.14
N SER A 133 -25.82 1.44 1.65
CA SER A 133 -26.37 1.06 2.97
C SER A 133 -25.91 1.97 4.11
N ALA A 134 -24.69 2.52 4.00
CA ALA A 134 -24.11 3.44 4.97
C ALA A 134 -24.81 4.82 4.99
N ALA A 135 -25.49 5.22 3.91
CA ALA A 135 -26.25 6.47 3.87
C ALA A 135 -27.47 6.48 4.80
N HIS A 136 -27.97 5.30 5.18
CA HIS A 136 -29.10 5.13 6.08
C HIS A 136 -28.69 4.90 7.53
N LEU A 137 -27.38 4.86 7.83
CA LEU A 137 -26.91 4.67 9.20
C LEU A 137 -27.10 5.94 10.01
N GLU A 138 -27.64 5.78 11.21
CA GLU A 138 -27.72 6.84 12.22
C GLU A 138 -26.34 7.12 12.84
N ARG A 139 -26.23 8.20 13.61
CA ARG A 139 -25.00 8.62 14.32
C ARG A 139 -23.84 8.97 13.37
N GLN A 140 -24.13 9.89 12.45
CA GLN A 140 -23.11 10.52 11.62
C GLN A 140 -22.11 11.27 12.51
N VAL A 141 -20.82 11.18 12.17
CA VAL A 141 -19.75 11.92 12.85
C VAL A 141 -19.73 13.36 12.34
N ALA A 142 -19.57 14.34 13.23
CA ALA A 142 -19.51 15.75 12.85
C ALA A 142 -18.26 16.04 12.01
N ASP A 143 -18.36 16.92 11.02
CA ASP A 143 -17.25 17.19 10.09
C ASP A 143 -16.00 17.74 10.79
N ALA A 144 -16.16 18.50 11.88
CA ALA A 144 -15.04 18.96 12.71
C ALA A 144 -14.25 17.77 13.30
N GLN A 145 -14.94 16.75 13.81
CA GLN A 145 -14.32 15.54 14.35
C GLN A 145 -13.69 14.69 13.24
N LYS A 146 -14.32 14.60 12.06
CA LYS A 146 -13.72 13.91 10.90
C LYS A 146 -12.40 14.57 10.50
N LYS A 147 -12.38 15.92 10.46
CA LYS A 147 -11.19 16.69 10.09
C LYS A 147 -10.05 16.50 11.08
N GLU A 148 -10.33 16.59 12.38
CA GLU A 148 -9.37 16.34 13.47
C GLU A 148 -8.74 14.94 13.33
N ARG A 149 -9.58 13.90 13.31
CA ARG A 149 -9.15 12.50 13.21
C ARG A 149 -8.42 12.17 11.90
N THR A 150 -8.81 12.80 10.80
CA THR A 150 -8.11 12.67 9.52
C THR A 150 -6.71 13.24 9.62
N GLY A 151 -6.54 14.39 10.28
CA GLY A 151 -5.22 14.97 10.56
C GLY A 151 -4.32 14.02 11.34
N GLU A 152 -4.81 13.48 12.46
CA GLU A 152 -4.05 12.52 13.27
C GLU A 152 -3.63 11.26 12.49
N MET A 153 -4.54 10.70 11.69
CA MET A 153 -4.24 9.51 10.89
C MET A 153 -3.28 9.81 9.73
N LEU A 154 -3.30 11.03 9.18
CA LEU A 154 -2.33 11.48 8.17
C LEU A 154 -0.93 11.66 8.76
N GLU A 155 -0.82 12.18 9.99
CA GLU A 155 0.46 12.25 10.71
C GLU A 155 1.04 10.85 10.95
N LEU A 156 0.19 9.91 11.37
CA LEU A 156 0.57 8.50 11.50
C LEU A 156 1.03 7.92 10.14
N ALA A 157 0.33 8.24 9.05
CA ALA A 157 0.69 7.79 7.71
C ALA A 157 2.05 8.30 7.26
N ALA A 158 2.33 9.59 7.49
CA ALA A 158 3.61 10.21 7.18
C ALA A 158 4.76 9.54 7.98
N ALA A 159 4.58 9.34 9.28
CA ALA A 159 5.57 8.68 10.13
C ALA A 159 5.83 7.22 9.72
N ALA A 160 4.78 6.47 9.36
CA ALA A 160 4.90 5.10 8.89
C ALA A 160 5.67 5.01 7.54
N ALA A 161 5.33 5.90 6.60
CA ALA A 161 6.00 5.99 5.30
C ALA A 161 7.48 6.38 5.45
N GLU A 162 7.79 7.36 6.28
CA GLU A 162 9.18 7.75 6.58
C GLU A 162 9.97 6.59 7.18
N LYS A 163 9.41 5.89 8.19
CA LYS A 163 10.04 4.72 8.79
C LYS A 163 10.29 3.60 7.78
N PHE A 164 9.41 3.41 6.80
CA PHE A 164 9.62 2.44 5.73
C PHE A 164 10.75 2.87 4.78
N ARG A 165 10.79 4.15 4.37
CA ARG A 165 11.88 4.71 3.56
C ARG A 165 13.24 4.61 4.26
N LEU A 166 13.31 4.94 5.55
CA LEU A 166 14.55 4.87 6.34
C LEU A 166 15.14 3.46 6.38
N ARG A 167 14.30 2.43 6.54
CA ARG A 167 14.74 1.02 6.55
C ARG A 167 15.30 0.56 5.20
N ALA A 168 14.93 1.25 4.12
CA ALA A 168 15.38 0.91 2.77
C ALA A 168 16.74 1.53 2.40
N LEU A 169 17.23 2.50 3.17
CA LEU A 169 18.51 3.13 2.91
C LEU A 169 19.66 2.11 2.97
N GLY A 170 20.61 2.24 2.05
CA GLY A 170 21.72 1.30 1.84
C GLY A 170 21.38 0.10 0.96
N GLN A 171 20.10 -0.22 0.76
CA GLN A 171 19.70 -1.33 -0.11
C GLN A 171 19.86 -0.96 -1.59
N THR A 172 20.13 -1.96 -2.42
CA THR A 172 20.06 -1.84 -3.88
C THR A 172 18.79 -2.53 -4.36
N ARG A 173 17.93 -1.79 -5.06
CA ARG A 173 16.62 -2.30 -5.54
C ARG A 173 16.43 -2.01 -7.02
N PRO A 174 15.68 -2.83 -7.76
CA PRO A 174 15.33 -2.55 -9.14
C PRO A 174 14.30 -1.41 -9.22
N VAL A 175 14.57 -0.41 -10.06
CA VAL A 175 13.74 0.79 -10.22
C VAL A 175 13.30 0.91 -11.67
N LEU A 176 11.99 1.05 -11.87
CA LEU A 176 11.43 1.50 -13.15
C LEU A 176 11.43 3.03 -13.16
N TRP A 177 12.12 3.63 -14.12
CA TRP A 177 12.27 5.08 -14.22
C TRP A 177 11.35 5.71 -15.25
N GLU A 178 10.91 6.91 -14.92
CA GLU A 178 10.12 7.79 -15.74
C GLU A 178 10.76 9.19 -15.73
N PRO A 179 10.66 9.96 -16.82
CA PRO A 179 11.07 11.36 -16.80
C PRO A 179 10.34 12.09 -15.68
N ALA A 180 11.06 12.92 -14.91
CA ALA A 180 10.43 13.72 -13.86
C ALA A 180 9.46 14.74 -14.48
N ASN A 181 8.19 14.35 -14.62
CA ASN A 181 7.01 15.12 -15.05
C ASN A 181 7.29 16.29 -16.02
N GLY A 182 7.82 16.03 -17.23
CA GLY A 182 7.82 16.94 -18.40
C GLY A 182 8.36 18.38 -18.24
N ARG A 183 8.81 18.76 -17.05
CA ARG A 183 9.26 20.10 -16.62
C ARG A 183 10.42 20.01 -15.62
N GLY A 184 10.88 18.80 -15.29
CA GLY A 184 12.08 18.61 -14.50
C GLY A 184 13.33 19.09 -15.27
N PRO A 185 14.41 19.46 -14.57
CA PRO A 185 15.70 19.70 -15.22
C PRO A 185 16.10 18.48 -16.05
N VAL A 186 16.68 18.72 -17.21
CA VAL A 186 17.24 17.65 -18.06
C VAL A 186 18.18 16.78 -17.21
N GLY A 187 17.95 15.47 -17.22
CA GLY A 187 18.73 14.50 -16.46
C GLY A 187 18.24 14.24 -15.04
N VAL A 188 17.05 14.70 -14.64
CA VAL A 188 16.37 14.26 -13.41
C VAL A 188 15.33 13.18 -13.75
N TRP A 189 15.41 12.07 -13.04
CA TRP A 189 14.53 10.91 -13.21
C TRP A 189 13.81 10.62 -11.89
N SER A 190 12.53 10.26 -11.99
CA SER A 190 11.77 9.69 -10.88
C SER A 190 11.45 8.24 -11.18
N GLY A 191 11.32 7.41 -10.16
CA GLY A 191 11.01 6.01 -10.37
C GLY A 191 10.34 5.35 -9.19
N LEU A 192 9.95 4.10 -9.40
CA LEU A 192 9.39 3.23 -8.37
C LEU A 192 10.25 1.98 -8.21
N THR A 193 10.67 1.69 -6.98
CA THR A 193 11.25 0.40 -6.62
C THR A 193 10.20 -0.72 -6.73
N ASP A 194 10.64 -1.96 -6.64
CA ASP A 194 9.81 -3.17 -6.64
C ASP A 194 8.85 -3.22 -5.45
N ASN A 195 9.28 -2.73 -4.29
CA ASN A 195 8.42 -2.53 -3.12
C ASN A 195 7.76 -1.14 -3.06
N TYR A 196 7.68 -0.44 -4.20
CA TYR A 196 6.89 0.78 -4.40
C TYR A 196 7.36 2.05 -3.67
N LEU A 197 8.65 2.13 -3.33
CA LEU A 197 9.28 3.38 -2.90
C LEU A 197 9.45 4.32 -4.08
N ARG A 198 9.06 5.58 -3.86
CA ARG A 198 9.32 6.66 -4.79
C ARG A 198 10.77 7.09 -4.67
N VAL A 199 11.50 7.02 -5.76
CA VAL A 199 12.92 7.39 -5.81
C VAL A 199 13.17 8.49 -6.83
N GLN A 200 14.26 9.22 -6.65
CA GLN A 200 14.77 10.15 -7.65
C GLN A 200 16.26 9.98 -7.86
N THR A 201 16.72 10.26 -9.07
CA THR A 201 18.14 10.30 -9.38
C THR A 201 18.46 11.39 -10.39
N ARG A 202 19.73 11.80 -10.41
CA ARG A 202 20.27 12.64 -11.48
C ARG A 202 21.18 11.78 -12.35
N ASN A 203 20.81 11.58 -13.60
CA ASN A 203 21.58 10.78 -14.53
C ASN A 203 21.53 11.38 -15.94
N ARG A 204 22.69 11.41 -16.61
CA ARG A 204 22.82 11.89 -17.99
C ARG A 204 22.32 10.87 -19.02
N ARG A 205 22.25 9.59 -18.65
CA ARG A 205 21.70 8.54 -19.49
C ARG A 205 20.18 8.65 -19.53
N ASP A 206 19.59 8.22 -20.64
CA ASP A 206 18.16 7.99 -20.73
C ASP A 206 17.82 6.72 -19.94
N LEU A 207 16.98 6.84 -18.92
CA LEU A 207 16.51 5.73 -18.07
C LEU A 207 15.06 5.35 -18.38
N GLY A 208 14.39 6.04 -19.30
CA GLY A 208 12.96 5.90 -19.53
C GLY A 208 12.57 4.49 -19.95
N ASN A 209 11.54 3.94 -19.30
CA ASN A 209 11.02 2.58 -19.55
C ASN A 209 12.06 1.47 -19.37
N VAL A 210 13.13 1.72 -18.63
CA VAL A 210 14.14 0.72 -18.28
C VAL A 210 14.10 0.47 -16.78
N ILE A 211 14.26 -0.80 -16.40
CA ILE A 211 14.48 -1.19 -15.01
C ILE A 211 15.98 -1.29 -14.76
N THR A 212 16.51 -0.49 -13.84
CA THR A 212 17.93 -0.56 -13.45
C THR A 212 18.05 -0.78 -11.95
N GLY A 213 19.18 -1.35 -11.52
CA GLY A 213 19.53 -1.37 -10.11
C GLY A 213 19.83 0.04 -9.63
N ALA A 214 19.38 0.38 -8.42
CA ALA A 214 19.73 1.64 -7.79
C ALA A 214 19.95 1.47 -6.30
N ARG A 215 21.06 2.01 -5.80
CA ARG A 215 21.34 2.10 -4.36
C ARG A 215 20.55 3.25 -3.76
N LEU A 216 19.80 2.98 -2.71
CA LEU A 216 19.00 3.97 -1.98
C LEU A 216 19.91 4.68 -0.96
N VAL A 217 20.08 6.00 -1.07
CA VAL A 217 21.17 6.71 -0.37
C VAL A 217 20.69 7.59 0.76
N SER A 218 19.69 8.44 0.51
CA SER A 218 19.18 9.40 1.50
C SER A 218 17.70 9.69 1.30
N LEU A 219 17.06 10.23 2.33
CA LEU A 219 15.72 10.79 2.18
C LEU A 219 15.78 12.21 1.60
N ASP A 220 14.80 12.54 0.79
CA ASP A 220 14.56 13.88 0.27
C ASP A 220 13.04 14.12 0.25
N GLU A 221 12.53 14.72 1.34
CA GLU A 221 11.09 14.89 1.58
C GLU A 221 10.31 13.55 1.42
N ASP A 222 9.45 13.47 0.40
CA ASP A 222 8.64 12.30 0.07
C ASP A 222 9.36 11.27 -0.83
N TRP A 223 10.60 11.56 -1.22
CA TRP A 223 11.41 10.76 -2.12
C TRP A 223 12.60 10.13 -1.41
N VAL A 224 13.16 9.11 -2.05
CA VAL A 224 14.47 8.55 -1.71
C VAL A 224 15.43 8.88 -2.83
N ALA A 225 16.50 9.60 -2.52
CA ALA A 225 17.58 9.83 -3.45
C ALA A 225 18.31 8.51 -3.72
N ALA A 226 18.52 8.20 -5.00
CA ALA A 226 19.10 6.94 -5.42
C ALA A 226 20.22 7.13 -6.43
N GLU A 227 21.20 6.24 -6.38
CA GLU A 227 22.32 6.16 -7.32
C GLU A 227 22.15 4.93 -8.19
N VAL A 228 22.04 5.13 -9.51
CA VAL A 228 21.97 4.03 -10.48
C VAL A 228 23.29 3.26 -10.49
N VAL A 229 23.22 1.94 -10.39
CA VAL A 229 24.35 1.01 -10.48
C VAL A 229 24.40 0.31 -11.83
#